data_AF-A0A0J1DH02-F1
#
_entry.id   AF-A0A0J1DH02-F1
#
_cell.length_a   1.000
_cell.length_b   1.000
_cell.length_c   1.000
_cell.angle_alpha   90.00
_cell.angle_beta   90.00
_cell.angle_gamma   90.00
#
_symmetry.space_group_name_H-M   'P 1'
#
loop_
_entity.id
_entity.type
_entity.pdbx_description
1 polymer ?
#
loop_
_entity_poly.entity_id
_entity_poly.type
_entity_poly.pdbx_seq_one_letter_code
_entity_poly.pdbx_strand_id
1 'polypeptide(L)'
;MASHALRVVLAGLIGLSSFHATAEESRFGRNAVSEIRDRIQMRHCDGAVADLKTGLKKGFVEVALLAGSMYDNGICVKRDWNRAVPFYIQAWQGGMKEAADRLAAGYAAPENGADVAAALWWGHRGNKDVTRAKGMPDCAVSPAAADDMDRFVAELQTWPQARLAVCNYLIGVMSMLSAEIGYPTLAAEYNVGGDVSLRFLPAVPQIDLRLGKVREYPLFGLIDGDRIRERGARSAGGFEGAARGVADRALRRYPRPDGISPDTLVTTDWHFGIRFE
;
A
#
# COMPACT_ATOMS: atom_id res chain seq x y z
N MET A 1 23.78 -11.65 9.70
CA MET A 1 22.76 -11.72 10.77
C MET A 1 21.45 -11.20 10.20
N ALA A 2 20.42 -12.03 10.05
CA ALA A 2 19.12 -11.57 9.53
C ALA A 2 18.54 -10.48 10.44
N SER A 3 17.98 -9.42 9.84
CA SER A 3 17.33 -8.36 10.61
C SER A 3 16.22 -8.94 11.50
N HIS A 4 16.05 -8.37 12.69
CA HIS A 4 15.04 -8.79 13.65
C HIS A 4 13.63 -8.78 13.03
N ALA A 5 13.36 -7.83 12.12
CA ALA A 5 12.08 -7.75 11.40
C ALA A 5 11.87 -8.90 10.42
N LEU A 6 12.89 -9.31 9.64
CA LEU A 6 12.76 -10.48 8.75
C LEU A 6 12.62 -11.80 9.53
N ARG A 7 13.17 -11.89 10.75
CA ARG A 7 12.96 -13.06 11.62
C ARG A 7 11.52 -13.17 12.13
N VAL A 8 10.85 -12.05 12.37
CA VAL A 8 9.40 -12.02 12.69
C VAL A 8 8.56 -12.47 11.49
N VAL A 9 8.99 -12.17 10.25
CA VAL A 9 8.37 -12.68 9.01
C VAL A 9 8.44 -14.22 8.92
N LEU A 10 9.60 -14.80 9.25
CA LEU A 10 9.83 -16.26 9.23
C LEU A 10 9.01 -17.03 10.28
N ALA A 11 8.88 -16.48 11.50
CA ALA A 11 8.15 -17.13 12.59
C ALA A 11 6.63 -17.22 12.32
N GLY A 12 6.08 -16.39 11.42
CA GLY A 12 4.68 -16.44 11.00
C GLY A 12 4.41 -17.27 9.74
N LEU A 13 5.43 -17.64 8.96
CA LEU A 13 5.28 -18.34 7.69
C LEU A 13 5.34 -19.88 7.80
N ILE A 14 5.84 -20.42 8.92
CA ILE A 14 5.94 -21.86 9.13
C ILE A 14 4.69 -22.33 9.87
N GLY A 15 3.68 -22.81 9.14
CA GLY A 15 2.67 -23.71 9.70
C GLY A 15 1.19 -23.29 9.61
N LEU A 16 0.80 -22.37 8.74
CA LEU A 16 -0.63 -22.06 8.53
C LEU A 16 -1.02 -22.28 7.08
N SER A 17 -1.94 -23.22 6.88
CA SER A 17 -2.67 -23.43 5.63
C SER A 17 -3.15 -22.06 5.11
N SER A 18 -2.84 -21.73 3.87
CA SER A 18 -3.31 -20.51 3.22
C SER A 18 -4.84 -20.47 3.20
N PHE A 19 -5.42 -19.79 4.19
CA PHE A 19 -6.85 -19.61 4.35
C PHE A 19 -7.29 -18.56 3.33
N HIS A 20 -7.89 -19.00 2.23
CA HIS A 20 -8.49 -18.10 1.27
C HIS A 20 -9.92 -17.82 1.74
N ALA A 21 -10.21 -16.56 2.10
CA ALA A 21 -11.55 -16.15 2.47
C ALA A 21 -12.52 -16.39 1.31
N THR A 22 -13.72 -16.87 1.62
CA THR A 22 -14.79 -17.02 0.62
C THR A 22 -15.24 -15.65 0.11
N ALA A 23 -15.86 -15.62 -1.09
CA ALA A 23 -16.37 -14.38 -1.68
C ALA A 23 -17.38 -13.65 -0.76
N GLU A 24 -18.15 -14.41 0.01
CA GLU A 24 -19.10 -13.90 1.00
C GLU A 24 -18.41 -13.32 2.24
N GLU A 25 -17.42 -14.00 2.82
CA GLU A 25 -16.62 -13.46 3.93
C GLU A 25 -15.90 -12.17 3.54
N SER A 26 -15.36 -12.12 2.32
CA SER A 26 -14.72 -10.92 1.80
C SER A 26 -15.70 -9.75 1.61
N ARG A 27 -16.97 -10.03 1.24
CA ARG A 27 -18.03 -9.00 1.20
C ARG A 27 -18.32 -8.44 2.60
N PHE A 28 -18.43 -9.28 3.63
CA PHE A 28 -18.64 -8.82 5.00
C PHE A 28 -17.46 -8.02 5.54
N GLY A 29 -16.22 -8.43 5.22
CA GLY A 29 -15.01 -7.68 5.56
C GLY A 29 -14.98 -6.29 4.94
N ARG A 30 -15.31 -6.17 3.65
CA ARG A 30 -15.41 -4.86 2.97
C ARG A 30 -16.48 -3.95 3.57
N ASN A 31 -17.65 -4.50 3.92
CA ASN A 31 -18.72 -3.72 4.55
C ASN A 31 -18.28 -3.19 5.92
N ALA A 32 -17.64 -4.03 6.75
CA ALA A 32 -17.10 -3.60 8.04
C ALA A 32 -16.05 -2.48 7.88
N VAL A 33 -15.18 -2.58 6.87
CA VAL A 33 -14.21 -1.51 6.54
C VAL A 33 -14.92 -0.20 6.18
N SER A 34 -16.00 -0.24 5.41
CA SER A 34 -16.80 0.94 5.06
C SER A 34 -17.38 1.62 6.31
N GLU A 35 -17.99 0.85 7.21
CA GLU A 35 -18.58 1.38 8.45
C GLU A 35 -17.52 2.03 9.35
N ILE A 36 -16.35 1.40 9.50
CA ILE A 36 -15.23 1.97 10.26
C ILE A 36 -14.79 3.30 9.64
N ARG A 37 -14.66 3.38 8.31
CA ARG A 37 -14.26 4.61 7.62
C ARG A 37 -15.29 5.73 7.75
N ASP A 38 -16.58 5.41 7.66
CA ASP A 38 -17.64 6.38 7.86
C ASP A 38 -17.57 6.98 9.27
N ARG A 39 -17.31 6.17 10.30
CA ARG A 39 -17.10 6.68 11.65
C ARG A 39 -15.84 7.54 11.79
N ILE A 40 -14.74 7.16 11.14
CA ILE A 40 -13.52 7.98 11.08
C ILE A 40 -13.83 9.36 10.47
N GLN A 41 -14.58 9.40 9.36
CA GLN A 41 -14.99 10.64 8.70
C GLN A 41 -15.88 11.49 9.61
N MET A 42 -16.78 10.86 10.36
CA MET A 42 -17.62 11.50 11.37
C MET A 42 -16.86 11.85 12.66
N ARG A 43 -15.54 11.61 12.73
CA ARG A 43 -14.68 11.80 13.92
C ARG A 43 -15.13 10.99 15.14
N HIS A 44 -15.88 9.92 14.94
CA HIS A 44 -16.34 9.00 15.98
C HIS A 44 -15.32 7.88 16.22
N CYS A 45 -14.15 8.26 16.74
CA CYS A 45 -13.02 7.34 16.87
C CYS A 45 -13.27 6.14 17.81
N ASP A 46 -14.02 6.33 18.90
CA ASP A 46 -14.33 5.22 19.82
C ASP A 46 -15.15 4.13 19.13
N GLY A 47 -16.15 4.53 18.34
CA GLY A 47 -16.96 3.61 17.55
C GLY A 47 -16.15 2.94 16.43
N ALA A 48 -15.30 3.70 15.73
CA ALA A 48 -14.41 3.14 14.72
C ALA A 48 -13.48 2.07 15.29
N VAL A 49 -12.91 2.30 16.48
CA VAL A 49 -12.05 1.33 17.17
C VAL A 49 -12.84 0.13 17.69
N ALA A 50 -14.08 0.32 18.14
CA ALA A 50 -14.95 -0.79 18.55
C ALA A 50 -15.31 -1.71 17.37
N ASP A 51 -15.65 -1.15 16.22
CA ASP A 51 -15.96 -1.90 15.00
C ASP A 51 -14.70 -2.59 14.45
N LEU A 52 -13.55 -1.91 14.50
CA LEU A 52 -12.25 -2.50 14.16
C LEU A 52 -11.97 -3.76 14.98
N LYS A 53 -12.11 -3.69 16.31
CA LYS A 53 -11.92 -4.85 17.20
C LYS A 53 -12.89 -5.98 16.87
N THR A 54 -14.13 -5.64 16.56
CA THR A 54 -15.16 -6.63 16.19
C THR A 54 -14.80 -7.34 14.89
N GLY A 55 -14.39 -6.60 13.86
CA GLY A 55 -13.98 -7.18 12.57
C GLY A 55 -12.72 -8.04 12.68
N LEU A 56 -11.74 -7.60 13.47
CA LEU A 56 -10.53 -8.39 13.77
C LEU A 56 -10.88 -9.70 14.47
N LYS A 57 -11.79 -9.68 15.46
CA LYS A 57 -12.26 -10.90 16.15
C LYS A 57 -12.97 -11.88 15.21
N LYS A 58 -13.64 -11.38 14.17
CA LYS A 58 -14.29 -12.18 13.13
C LYS A 58 -13.30 -12.70 12.08
N GLY A 59 -12.03 -12.29 12.13
CA GLY A 59 -11.00 -12.73 11.18
C GLY A 59 -11.05 -12.06 9.81
N PHE A 60 -11.74 -10.92 9.68
CA PHE A 60 -11.84 -10.21 8.39
C PHE A 60 -10.47 -9.63 7.98
N VAL A 61 -9.93 -10.13 6.88
CA VAL A 61 -8.59 -9.77 6.38
C VAL A 61 -8.55 -8.30 5.92
N GLU A 62 -9.65 -7.78 5.38
CA GLU A 62 -9.80 -6.38 4.99
C GLU A 62 -9.71 -5.45 6.22
N VAL A 63 -10.26 -5.89 7.35
CA VAL A 63 -10.19 -5.15 8.62
C VAL A 63 -8.78 -5.20 9.21
N ALA A 64 -8.05 -6.31 9.03
CA ALA A 64 -6.63 -6.38 9.40
C ALA A 64 -5.80 -5.37 8.59
N LEU A 65 -5.99 -5.28 7.27
CA LEU A 65 -5.32 -4.29 6.43
C LEU A 65 -5.63 -2.84 6.89
N LEU A 66 -6.89 -2.56 7.24
CA LEU A 66 -7.30 -1.27 7.78
C LEU A 66 -6.67 -1.00 9.15
N ALA A 67 -6.63 -1.99 10.05
CA ALA A 67 -6.03 -1.86 11.38
C ALA A 67 -4.55 -1.49 11.29
N GLY A 68 -3.79 -2.16 10.41
CA GLY A 68 -2.40 -1.81 10.12
C GLY A 68 -2.28 -0.35 9.70
N SER A 69 -3.16 0.11 8.80
CA SER A 69 -3.15 1.49 8.30
C SER A 69 -3.51 2.52 9.37
N MET A 70 -4.45 2.20 10.26
CA MET A 70 -4.80 3.06 11.40
C MET A 70 -3.61 3.23 12.36
N TYR A 71 -2.88 2.16 12.67
CA TYR A 71 -1.70 2.24 13.52
C TYR A 71 -0.48 2.88 12.83
N ASP A 72 -0.23 2.62 11.54
CA ASP A 72 0.88 3.27 10.81
C ASP A 72 0.68 4.79 10.67
N ASN A 73 -0.56 5.24 10.50
CA ASN A 73 -0.86 6.65 10.25
C ASN A 73 -1.40 7.40 11.49
N GLY A 74 -1.68 6.71 12.59
CA GLY A 74 -2.25 7.30 13.79
C GLY A 74 -3.71 7.77 13.62
N ILE A 75 -4.51 7.05 12.83
CA ILE A 75 -5.92 7.39 12.56
C ILE A 75 -6.78 6.78 13.66
N CYS A 76 -7.39 7.63 14.52
CA CYS A 76 -8.20 7.23 15.68
C CYS A 76 -7.50 6.36 16.74
N VAL A 77 -6.23 6.02 16.53
CA VAL A 77 -5.35 5.31 17.48
C VAL A 77 -4.01 6.03 17.51
N LYS A 78 -3.23 5.83 18.58
CA LYS A 78 -1.86 6.35 18.64
C LYS A 78 -1.01 5.66 17.56
N ARG A 79 -0.24 6.44 16.80
CA ARG A 79 0.68 5.92 15.79
C ARG A 79 1.67 4.94 16.42
N ASP A 80 1.76 3.74 15.86
CA ASP A 80 2.62 2.66 16.34
C ASP A 80 2.91 1.66 15.20
N TRP A 81 4.06 1.82 14.55
CA TRP A 81 4.47 0.96 13.44
C TRP A 81 4.63 -0.50 13.86
N ASN A 82 5.18 -0.77 15.04
CA ASN A 82 5.38 -2.13 15.53
C ASN A 82 4.05 -2.86 15.74
N ARG A 83 2.99 -2.13 16.11
CA ARG A 83 1.62 -2.68 16.16
C ARG A 83 0.99 -2.83 14.78
N ALA A 84 1.36 -1.99 13.81
CA ALA A 84 0.83 -2.09 12.44
C ALA A 84 1.30 -3.34 11.70
N VAL A 85 2.59 -3.68 11.84
CA VAL A 85 3.25 -4.82 11.16
C VAL A 85 2.45 -6.13 11.25
N PRO A 86 2.07 -6.66 12.43
CA PRO A 86 1.37 -7.95 12.50
C PRO A 86 0.03 -7.95 11.77
N PHE A 87 -0.69 -6.82 11.72
CA PHE A 87 -1.95 -6.73 10.98
C PHE A 87 -1.73 -6.75 9.47
N TYR A 88 -0.67 -6.11 8.98
CA TYR A 88 -0.30 -6.23 7.57
C TYR A 88 0.17 -7.64 7.21
N ILE A 89 0.94 -8.30 8.07
CA ILE A 89 1.31 -9.70 7.87
C ILE A 89 0.07 -10.59 7.80
N GLN A 90 -0.89 -10.40 8.71
CA GLN A 90 -2.16 -11.12 8.70
C GLN A 90 -2.94 -10.88 7.39
N ALA A 91 -3.02 -9.64 6.91
CA ALA A 91 -3.68 -9.32 5.65
C ALA A 91 -2.97 -9.97 4.44
N TRP A 92 -1.63 -9.94 4.40
CA TRP A 92 -0.84 -10.61 3.36
C TRP A 92 -1.09 -12.12 3.34
N GLN A 93 -1.06 -12.76 4.50
CA GLN A 93 -1.35 -14.20 4.64
C GLN A 93 -2.78 -14.55 4.24
N GLY A 94 -3.72 -13.63 4.47
CA GLY A 94 -5.10 -13.69 4.01
C GLY A 94 -5.30 -13.39 2.52
N GLY A 95 -4.23 -13.21 1.74
CA GLY A 95 -4.26 -13.01 0.30
C GLY A 95 -4.36 -11.56 -0.16
N MET A 96 -4.34 -10.58 0.76
CA MET A 96 -4.33 -9.16 0.38
C MET A 96 -2.93 -8.73 -0.04
N LYS A 97 -2.69 -8.68 -1.35
CA LYS A 97 -1.38 -8.35 -1.93
C LYS A 97 -0.93 -6.93 -1.59
N GLU A 98 -1.89 -6.02 -1.40
CA GLU A 98 -1.67 -4.62 -0.99
C GLU A 98 -0.91 -4.51 0.33
N ALA A 99 -1.03 -5.52 1.20
CA ALA A 99 -0.31 -5.55 2.46
C ALA A 99 1.21 -5.60 2.28
N ALA A 100 1.72 -6.21 1.20
CA ALA A 100 3.14 -6.19 0.90
C ALA A 100 3.64 -4.77 0.58
N ASP A 101 2.86 -3.98 -0.16
CA ASP A 101 3.22 -2.58 -0.43
C ASP A 101 3.15 -1.72 0.84
N ARG A 102 2.17 -1.97 1.72
CA ARG A 102 2.12 -1.31 3.05
C ARG A 102 3.35 -1.64 3.91
N LEU A 103 3.77 -2.91 3.91
CA LEU A 103 4.97 -3.36 4.63
C LEU A 103 6.24 -2.73 4.04
N ALA A 104 6.38 -2.77 2.71
CA ALA A 104 7.52 -2.18 2.01
C ALA A 104 7.64 -0.67 2.29
N ALA A 105 6.54 0.07 2.16
CA ALA A 105 6.46 1.49 2.43
C ALA A 105 6.84 1.80 3.89
N GLY A 106 6.30 1.05 4.86
CA GLY A 106 6.56 1.30 6.26
C GLY A 106 7.97 0.92 6.72
N TYR A 107 8.55 -0.16 6.20
CA TYR A 107 9.95 -0.52 6.46
C TYR A 107 10.96 0.40 5.76
N ALA A 108 10.59 1.01 4.64
CA ALA A 108 11.44 1.99 3.97
C ALA A 108 11.47 3.34 4.69
N ALA A 109 10.45 3.64 5.51
CA ALA A 109 10.24 4.95 6.08
C ALA A 109 11.20 5.22 7.27
N PRO A 110 11.94 6.35 7.25
CA PRO A 110 12.93 6.64 8.29
C PRO A 110 12.32 6.78 9.68
N GLU A 111 11.11 7.33 9.79
CA GLU A 111 10.42 7.55 11.06
C GLU A 111 9.89 6.27 11.72
N ASN A 112 9.98 5.13 11.03
CA ASN A 112 9.67 3.80 11.54
C ASN A 112 10.94 3.01 11.94
N GLY A 113 12.14 3.62 11.82
CA GLY A 113 13.41 2.93 12.00
C GLY A 113 13.70 2.01 10.82
N ALA A 114 13.98 2.63 9.66
CA ALA A 114 14.03 1.94 8.38
C ALA A 114 14.84 0.62 8.40
N ASP A 115 14.24 -0.43 7.83
CA ASP A 115 14.87 -1.71 7.57
C ASP A 115 14.90 -1.94 6.06
N VAL A 116 16.02 -1.59 5.44
CA VAL A 116 16.19 -1.64 3.99
C VAL A 116 16.01 -3.07 3.46
N ALA A 117 16.47 -4.09 4.17
CA ALA A 117 16.33 -5.47 3.72
C ALA A 117 14.85 -5.89 3.72
N ALA A 118 14.10 -5.54 4.78
CA ALA A 118 12.68 -5.84 4.86
C ALA A 118 11.87 -5.04 3.82
N ALA A 119 12.20 -3.76 3.63
CA ALA A 119 11.59 -2.91 2.61
C ALA A 119 11.74 -3.53 1.22
N LEU A 120 12.98 -3.91 0.85
CA LEU A 120 13.27 -4.56 -0.43
C LEU A 120 12.55 -5.92 -0.55
N TRP A 121 12.55 -6.73 0.49
CA TRP A 121 11.90 -8.05 0.50
C TRP A 121 10.39 -7.97 0.22
N TRP A 122 9.71 -7.03 0.88
CA TRP A 122 8.28 -6.79 0.68
C TRP A 122 7.99 -6.09 -0.64
N GLY A 123 8.83 -5.15 -1.07
CA GLY A 123 8.71 -4.48 -2.36
C GLY A 123 8.77 -5.44 -3.54
N HIS A 124 9.62 -6.48 -3.47
CA HIS A 124 9.66 -7.54 -4.49
C HIS A 124 8.39 -8.42 -4.55
N ARG A 125 7.56 -8.39 -3.50
CA ARG A 125 6.31 -9.16 -3.39
C ARG A 125 5.07 -8.35 -3.73
N GLY A 126 5.10 -7.05 -3.44
CA GLY A 126 4.08 -6.08 -3.82
C GLY A 126 4.29 -5.60 -5.25
N ASN A 127 4.58 -4.31 -5.41
CA ASN A 127 4.78 -3.66 -6.70
C ASN A 127 6.12 -4.05 -7.37
N LYS A 128 6.08 -5.16 -8.11
CA LYS A 128 7.23 -5.69 -8.87
C LYS A 128 7.73 -4.76 -9.97
N ASP A 129 6.93 -3.81 -10.43
CA ASP A 129 7.33 -2.88 -11.49
C ASP A 129 8.46 -1.98 -11.00
N VAL A 130 8.51 -1.70 -9.70
CA VAL A 130 9.54 -0.89 -9.05
C VAL A 130 10.90 -1.58 -9.06
N THR A 131 10.95 -2.92 -9.03
CA THR A 131 12.22 -3.65 -9.01
C THR A 131 12.77 -3.92 -10.42
N ARG A 132 12.01 -3.60 -11.47
CA ARG A 132 12.34 -3.90 -12.88
C ARG A 132 12.25 -2.69 -13.81
N ALA A 133 12.09 -1.49 -13.27
CA ALA A 133 11.91 -0.29 -14.08
C ALA A 133 13.18 0.07 -14.87
N LYS A 134 13.00 0.47 -16.13
CA LYS A 134 14.08 0.87 -17.04
C LYS A 134 14.79 2.13 -16.51
N GLY A 135 16.12 2.10 -16.46
CA GLY A 135 16.94 3.27 -16.07
C GLY A 135 17.09 3.49 -14.56
N MET A 136 16.58 2.57 -13.73
CA MET A 136 16.92 2.49 -12.31
C MET A 136 18.28 1.81 -12.10
N PRO A 137 18.99 2.09 -10.99
CA PRO A 137 19.97 1.12 -10.51
C PRO A 137 19.28 -0.22 -10.36
N ASP A 138 19.99 -1.31 -10.66
CA ASP A 138 19.43 -2.65 -10.58
C ASP A 138 18.95 -2.89 -9.14
N CYS A 139 17.66 -2.77 -8.87
CA CYS A 139 17.08 -3.09 -7.56
C CYS A 139 16.56 -4.53 -7.55
N ALA A 140 16.76 -5.28 -8.63
CA ALA A 140 16.45 -6.68 -8.68
C ALA A 140 17.55 -7.50 -7.98
N VAL A 141 17.10 -8.58 -7.36
CA VAL A 141 17.97 -9.65 -6.86
C VAL A 141 18.02 -10.80 -7.88
N SER A 142 19.00 -11.69 -7.71
CA SER A 142 19.07 -12.91 -8.50
C SER A 142 17.80 -13.77 -8.36
N PRO A 143 17.42 -14.55 -9.40
CA PRO A 143 16.29 -15.48 -9.30
C PRO A 143 16.41 -16.47 -8.13
N ALA A 144 17.63 -16.87 -7.79
CA ALA A 144 17.91 -17.77 -6.68
C ALA A 144 17.64 -17.13 -5.30
N ALA A 145 17.62 -15.81 -5.21
CA ALA A 145 17.37 -15.05 -3.99
C ALA A 145 15.93 -14.53 -3.87
N ALA A 146 15.17 -14.46 -4.96
CA ALA A 146 13.83 -13.84 -4.97
C ALA A 146 12.84 -14.47 -3.96
N ASP A 147 12.90 -15.79 -3.80
CA ASP A 147 11.99 -16.56 -2.94
C ASP A 147 12.67 -17.19 -1.71
N ASP A 148 13.96 -16.96 -1.51
CA ASP A 148 14.74 -17.47 -0.38
C ASP A 148 15.26 -16.29 0.45
N MET A 149 14.75 -16.15 1.67
CA MET A 149 15.02 -14.98 2.50
C MET A 149 16.47 -14.90 2.98
N ASP A 150 17.12 -16.04 3.22
CA ASP A 150 18.51 -16.05 3.66
C ASP A 150 19.43 -15.68 2.50
N ARG A 151 19.16 -16.21 1.29
CA ARG A 151 19.87 -15.82 0.07
C ARG A 151 19.62 -14.36 -0.29
N PHE A 152 18.40 -13.87 -0.12
CA PHE A 152 18.06 -12.46 -0.34
C PHE A 152 18.89 -11.55 0.54
N VAL A 153 18.92 -11.80 1.85
CA VAL A 153 19.70 -10.98 2.79
C VAL A 153 21.20 -11.10 2.52
N ALA A 154 21.70 -12.30 2.19
CA ALA A 154 23.10 -12.50 1.83
C ALA A 154 23.49 -11.71 0.57
N GLU A 155 22.63 -11.70 -0.44
CA GLU A 155 22.86 -10.94 -1.68
C GLU A 155 22.87 -9.43 -1.41
N LEU A 156 21.91 -8.90 -0.65
CA LEU A 156 21.87 -7.48 -0.31
C LEU A 156 23.12 -7.01 0.46
N GLN A 157 23.74 -7.88 1.26
CA GLN A 157 24.99 -7.55 1.96
C GLN A 157 26.18 -7.35 1.01
N THR A 158 26.11 -7.85 -0.22
CA THR A 158 27.13 -7.62 -1.25
C THR A 158 26.95 -6.29 -1.98
N TRP A 159 25.81 -5.60 -1.80
CA TRP A 159 25.49 -4.39 -2.53
C TRP A 159 26.17 -3.15 -1.92
N PRO A 160 26.59 -2.18 -2.74
CA PRO A 160 27.05 -0.88 -2.24
C PRO A 160 25.95 -0.18 -1.44
N GLN A 161 26.32 0.51 -0.36
CA GLN A 161 25.37 1.25 0.48
C GLN A 161 24.59 2.32 -0.30
N ALA A 162 25.23 2.96 -1.29
CA ALA A 162 24.55 3.90 -2.18
C ALA A 162 23.42 3.23 -3.00
N ARG A 163 23.64 2.01 -3.51
CA ARG A 163 22.61 1.23 -4.21
C ARG A 163 21.43 0.92 -3.28
N LEU A 164 21.73 0.47 -2.06
CA LEU A 164 20.71 0.18 -1.05
C LEU A 164 19.88 1.41 -0.69
N ALA A 165 20.50 2.57 -0.52
CA ALA A 165 19.81 3.83 -0.24
C ALA A 165 18.86 4.22 -1.38
N VAL A 166 19.33 4.16 -2.63
CA VAL A 166 18.49 4.47 -3.81
C VAL A 166 17.35 3.47 -3.95
N CYS A 167 17.59 2.16 -3.81
CA CYS A 167 16.53 1.17 -3.89
C CYS A 167 15.50 1.30 -2.76
N ASN A 168 15.93 1.63 -1.53
CA ASN A 168 15.01 1.88 -0.43
C ASN A 168 14.09 3.08 -0.70
N TYR A 169 14.66 4.17 -1.23
CA TYR A 169 13.89 5.36 -1.61
C TYR A 169 12.85 5.06 -2.68
N LEU A 170 13.25 4.38 -3.76
CA LEU A 170 12.37 4.05 -4.88
C LEU A 170 11.24 3.11 -4.45
N ILE A 171 11.56 2.07 -3.67
CA ILE A 171 10.58 1.13 -3.13
C ILE A 171 9.63 1.83 -2.15
N GLY A 172 10.15 2.65 -1.24
CA GLY A 172 9.32 3.39 -0.28
C GLY A 172 8.29 4.27 -0.99
N VAL A 173 8.74 5.13 -1.91
CA VAL A 173 7.87 6.03 -2.68
C VAL A 173 6.83 5.22 -3.46
N MET A 174 7.27 4.26 -4.27
CA MET A 174 6.36 3.57 -5.18
C MET A 174 5.41 2.60 -4.49
N SER A 175 5.83 1.93 -3.41
CA SER A 175 4.94 1.09 -2.60
C SER A 175 3.93 1.94 -1.83
N MET A 176 4.28 3.13 -1.34
CA MET A 176 3.28 4.04 -0.75
C MET A 176 2.24 4.47 -1.77
N LEU A 177 2.67 4.86 -2.98
CA LEU A 177 1.76 5.28 -4.04
C LEU A 177 0.86 4.13 -4.48
N SER A 178 1.42 2.93 -4.67
CA SER A 178 0.66 1.71 -4.97
C SER A 178 -0.36 1.42 -3.88
N ALA A 179 0.03 1.44 -2.61
CA ALA A 179 -0.85 1.06 -1.50
C ALA A 179 -1.97 2.08 -1.20
N GLU A 180 -1.79 3.35 -1.57
CA GLU A 180 -2.74 4.44 -1.28
C GLU A 180 -3.54 4.92 -2.49
N ILE A 181 -3.00 4.79 -3.71
CA ILE A 181 -3.71 5.10 -4.96
C ILE A 181 -4.25 3.82 -5.60
N GLY A 182 -3.41 2.78 -5.66
CA GLY A 182 -3.64 1.49 -6.32
C GLY A 182 -4.60 0.55 -5.59
N TYR A 183 -5.89 0.89 -5.61
CA TYR A 183 -7.01 -0.07 -5.43
C TYR A 183 -7.22 -0.67 -4.01
N PRO A 184 -8.45 -1.06 -3.64
CA PRO A 184 -9.73 -0.51 -4.07
C PRO A 184 -10.10 0.79 -3.33
N THR A 185 -9.28 1.29 -2.40
CA THR A 185 -9.77 2.27 -1.42
C THR A 185 -10.04 3.65 -2.03
N LEU A 186 -9.04 4.29 -2.67
CA LEU A 186 -9.20 5.66 -3.14
C LEU A 186 -10.08 5.77 -4.39
N ALA A 187 -9.92 4.86 -5.35
CA ALA A 187 -10.75 4.86 -6.56
C ALA A 187 -12.24 4.56 -6.25
N ALA A 188 -12.53 3.60 -5.35
CA ALA A 188 -13.90 3.30 -4.95
C ALA A 188 -14.53 4.42 -4.10
N GLU A 189 -13.75 5.10 -3.24
CA GLU A 189 -14.25 6.24 -2.47
C GLU A 189 -14.76 7.38 -3.35
N TYR A 190 -14.16 7.58 -4.52
CA TYR A 190 -14.55 8.61 -5.47
C TYR A 190 -15.44 8.09 -6.62
N ASN A 191 -15.83 6.81 -6.61
CA ASN A 191 -16.61 6.16 -7.69
C ASN A 191 -15.99 6.34 -9.10
N VAL A 192 -14.67 6.45 -9.14
CA VAL A 192 -13.89 6.64 -10.35
C VAL A 192 -13.30 5.30 -10.75
N GLY A 193 -13.58 4.86 -11.98
CA GLY A 193 -12.72 3.91 -12.67
C GLY A 193 -12.07 4.58 -13.87
N GLY A 194 -10.95 4.05 -14.33
CA GLY A 194 -10.15 4.65 -15.40
C GLY A 194 -8.69 4.27 -15.27
N ASP A 195 -7.84 4.89 -16.08
CA ASP A 195 -6.41 4.63 -16.08
C ASP A 195 -5.68 5.78 -15.37
N VAL A 196 -4.69 5.48 -14.55
CA VAL A 196 -3.75 6.47 -14.02
C VAL A 196 -2.36 6.06 -14.47
N SER A 197 -1.79 6.87 -15.35
CA SER A 197 -0.39 6.79 -15.72
C SER A 197 0.42 7.62 -14.75
N LEU A 198 1.38 6.99 -14.09
CA LEU A 198 2.33 7.63 -13.21
C LEU A 198 3.69 7.72 -13.88
N ARG A 199 4.31 8.90 -13.78
CA ARG A 199 5.70 9.13 -14.17
C ARG A 199 6.45 9.75 -13.00
N PHE A 200 7.39 9.02 -12.44
CA PHE A 200 8.22 9.46 -11.32
C PHE A 200 9.65 9.70 -11.78
N LEU A 201 10.12 10.93 -11.56
CA LEU A 201 11.51 11.35 -11.75
C LEU A 201 12.19 11.36 -10.36
N PRO A 202 12.92 10.32 -9.96
CA PRO A 202 13.50 10.25 -8.63
C PRO A 202 14.71 11.18 -8.42
N ALA A 203 15.41 11.57 -9.48
CA ALA A 203 16.55 12.49 -9.37
C ALA A 203 16.12 13.91 -8.99
N VAL A 204 14.98 14.34 -9.50
CA VAL A 204 14.30 15.61 -9.19
C VAL A 204 12.95 15.23 -8.60
N PRO A 205 12.80 15.11 -7.27
CA PRO A 205 11.72 14.35 -6.60
C PRO A 205 10.33 14.84 -7.03
N GLN A 206 9.85 14.33 -8.16
CA GLN A 206 8.71 14.84 -8.91
C GLN A 206 7.93 13.64 -9.42
N ILE A 207 6.63 13.64 -9.12
CA ILE A 207 5.71 12.62 -9.58
C ILE A 207 4.64 13.31 -10.41
N ASP A 208 4.59 12.98 -11.69
CA ASP A 208 3.56 13.40 -12.61
C ASP A 208 2.49 12.31 -12.68
N LEU A 209 1.29 12.60 -12.19
CA LEU A 209 0.12 11.74 -12.33
C LEU A 209 -0.73 12.24 -13.50
N ARG A 210 -1.03 11.35 -14.45
CA ARG A 210 -1.96 11.61 -15.54
C ARG A 210 -3.13 10.66 -15.42
N LEU A 211 -4.30 11.22 -15.20
CA LEU A 211 -5.53 10.47 -15.28
C LEU A 211 -5.94 10.36 -16.74
N GLY A 212 -6.14 9.13 -17.21
CA GLY A 212 -6.69 8.80 -18.51
C GLY A 212 -8.20 9.10 -18.56
N LYS A 213 -8.94 8.34 -19.39
CA LYS A 213 -10.40 8.48 -19.44
C LYS A 213 -11.02 7.93 -18.17
N VAL A 214 -11.18 8.80 -17.18
CA VAL A 214 -11.97 8.51 -15.98
C VAL A 214 -13.43 8.30 -16.41
N ARG A 215 -13.93 7.10 -16.16
CA ARG A 215 -15.34 6.75 -16.22
C ARG A 215 -15.89 6.86 -14.81
N GLU A 216 -16.81 7.80 -14.63
CA GLU A 216 -17.67 7.81 -13.45
C GLU A 216 -18.63 6.64 -13.59
N TYR A 217 -18.62 5.72 -12.62
CA TYR A 217 -19.56 4.62 -12.61
C TYR A 217 -20.75 5.00 -11.73
N PRO A 218 -21.97 5.13 -12.31
CA PRO A 218 -23.16 5.26 -11.49
C PRO A 218 -23.29 4.00 -10.61
N LEU A 219 -23.41 4.20 -9.29
CA LEU A 219 -23.68 3.14 -8.33
C LEU A 219 -25.11 2.62 -8.54
N PHE A 220 -25.31 1.69 -9.47
CA PHE A 220 -26.59 0.98 -9.60
C PHE A 220 -26.66 -0.09 -8.49
N GLY A 221 -27.47 0.16 -7.45
CA GLY A 221 -27.70 -0.82 -6.37
C GLY A 221 -28.16 -0.27 -5.00
N LEU A 222 -28.14 1.04 -4.76
CA LEU A 222 -28.74 1.66 -3.57
C LEU A 222 -29.72 2.76 -3.99
N ILE A 223 -30.98 2.39 -4.20
CA ILE A 223 -32.06 3.37 -4.38
C ILE A 223 -32.47 3.82 -2.98
N ASP A 224 -31.98 4.98 -2.57
CA ASP A 224 -32.73 5.87 -1.69
C ASP A 224 -32.48 7.30 -2.21
N GLY A 225 -33.54 7.92 -2.72
CA GLY A 225 -33.51 9.08 -3.62
C GLY A 225 -32.80 10.31 -3.06
N ASP A 226 -32.68 10.41 -1.73
CA ASP A 226 -32.05 11.54 -1.05
C ASP A 226 -30.53 11.38 -0.87
N ARG A 227 -30.00 10.15 -0.91
CA ARG A 227 -28.55 9.89 -0.75
C ARG A 227 -27.74 10.05 -2.04
N ILE A 228 -28.40 10.20 -3.20
CA ILE A 228 -27.72 10.39 -4.50
C ILE A 228 -27.21 11.83 -4.65
N ARG A 229 -27.89 12.82 -4.07
CA ARG A 229 -27.49 14.24 -4.22
C ARG A 229 -26.26 14.63 -3.40
N GLU A 230 -26.04 14.07 -2.21
CA GLU A 230 -24.85 14.36 -1.40
C GLU A 230 -23.61 13.55 -1.81
N ARG A 231 -23.80 12.38 -2.44
CA ARG A 231 -22.70 11.59 -3.04
C ARG A 231 -22.26 12.10 -4.41
N GLY A 232 -22.99 13.03 -5.02
CA GLY A 232 -22.65 13.69 -6.28
C GLY A 232 -21.49 14.69 -6.21
N ALA A 233 -20.81 14.83 -5.06
CA ALA A 233 -19.72 15.80 -4.86
C ALA A 233 -18.30 15.24 -5.04
N ARG A 234 -18.14 13.93 -5.31
CA ARG A 234 -16.81 13.30 -5.51
C ARG A 234 -16.54 13.14 -7.00
N SER A 235 -16.10 14.22 -7.64
CA SER A 235 -15.76 14.25 -9.06
C SER A 235 -14.38 13.63 -9.33
N ALA A 236 -14.10 13.33 -10.61
CA ALA A 236 -12.76 12.97 -11.08
C ALA A 236 -11.66 13.95 -10.61
N GLY A 237 -11.98 15.24 -10.46
CA GLY A 237 -11.05 16.25 -9.93
C GLY A 237 -10.73 16.07 -8.44
N GLY A 238 -11.67 15.56 -7.64
CA GLY A 238 -11.42 15.19 -6.24
C GLY A 238 -10.46 14.01 -6.11
N PHE A 239 -10.62 12.99 -6.96
CA PHE A 239 -9.70 11.86 -7.03
C PHE A 239 -8.28 12.30 -7.45
N GLU A 240 -8.17 13.16 -8.47
CA GLU A 240 -6.89 13.74 -8.88
C GLU A 240 -6.21 14.50 -7.73
N GLY A 241 -6.94 15.36 -7.03
CA GLY A 241 -6.43 16.09 -5.87
C GLY A 241 -5.95 15.16 -4.76
N ALA A 242 -6.70 14.09 -4.47
CA ALA A 242 -6.32 13.11 -3.47
C ALA A 242 -5.06 12.32 -3.88
N ALA A 243 -4.96 11.89 -5.15
CA ALA A 243 -3.81 11.18 -5.68
C ALA A 243 -2.54 12.04 -5.69
N ARG A 244 -2.66 13.32 -6.08
CA ARG A 244 -1.57 14.31 -5.95
C ARG A 244 -1.16 14.49 -4.49
N GLY A 245 -2.13 14.54 -3.57
CA GLY A 245 -1.87 14.60 -2.14
C GLY A 245 -1.09 13.39 -1.62
N VAL A 246 -1.32 12.18 -2.16
CA VAL A 246 -0.51 10.99 -1.83
C VAL A 246 0.91 11.16 -2.37
N ALA A 247 1.07 11.58 -3.63
CA ALA A 247 2.39 11.84 -4.24
C ALA A 247 3.24 12.81 -3.42
N ASP A 248 2.65 13.94 -3.04
CA ASP A 248 3.31 14.95 -2.20
C ASP A 248 3.72 14.40 -0.82
N ARG A 249 2.88 13.56 -0.21
CA ARG A 249 3.22 12.91 1.06
C ARG A 249 4.35 11.90 0.88
N ALA A 250 4.35 11.11 -0.19
CA ALA A 250 5.41 10.15 -0.46
C ALA A 250 6.77 10.85 -0.61
N LEU A 251 6.83 11.94 -1.39
CA LEU A 251 8.07 12.70 -1.57
C LEU A 251 8.58 13.37 -0.28
N ARG A 252 7.68 13.72 0.65
CA ARG A 252 8.06 14.20 1.99
C ARG A 252 8.48 13.08 2.94
N ARG A 253 7.83 11.91 2.85
CA ARG A 253 8.04 10.77 3.74
C ARG A 253 9.40 10.10 3.49
N TYR A 254 9.82 10.01 2.23
CA TYR A 254 11.06 9.35 1.84
C TYR A 254 12.10 10.37 1.39
N PRO A 255 13.15 10.63 2.18
CA PRO A 255 14.20 11.56 1.79
C PRO A 255 14.98 11.01 0.59
N ARG A 256 15.20 11.86 -0.41
CA ARG A 256 15.92 11.49 -1.64
C ARG A 256 17.43 11.31 -1.34
N PRO A 257 18.02 10.15 -1.63
CA PRO A 257 19.46 9.95 -1.54
C PRO A 257 20.21 10.59 -2.71
N ASP A 258 21.51 10.80 -2.54
CA ASP A 258 22.40 11.22 -3.62
C ASP A 258 22.71 10.07 -4.58
N GLY A 259 23.25 10.40 -5.76
CA GLY A 259 23.71 9.41 -6.73
C GLY A 259 22.62 8.80 -7.62
N ILE A 260 21.40 9.35 -7.61
CA ILE A 260 20.35 9.00 -8.57
C ILE A 260 20.65 9.67 -9.91
N SER A 261 20.72 8.88 -10.99
CA SER A 261 20.93 9.41 -12.34
C SER A 261 19.77 10.33 -12.74
N PRO A 262 20.03 11.52 -13.33
CA PRO A 262 18.98 12.39 -13.87
C PRO A 262 18.04 11.71 -14.88
N ASP A 263 18.54 10.66 -15.56
CA ASP A 263 17.79 9.91 -16.57
C ASP A 263 16.94 8.78 -15.97
N THR A 264 17.03 8.54 -14.65
CA THR A 264 16.19 7.54 -14.00
C THR A 264 14.73 7.97 -14.08
N LEU A 265 13.89 7.08 -14.59
CA LEU A 265 12.47 7.30 -14.77
C LEU A 265 11.70 6.04 -14.41
N VAL A 266 10.72 6.17 -13.51
CA VAL A 266 9.78 5.09 -13.19
C VAL A 266 8.44 5.43 -13.81
N THR A 267 7.93 4.53 -14.65
CA THR A 267 6.59 4.65 -15.23
C THR A 267 5.76 3.44 -14.85
N THR A 268 4.52 3.66 -14.43
CA THR A 268 3.55 2.59 -14.17
C THR A 268 2.16 3.06 -14.59
N ASP A 269 1.35 2.14 -15.10
CA ASP A 269 -0.02 2.39 -15.52
C ASP A 269 -0.97 1.56 -14.66
N TRP A 270 -1.73 2.22 -13.80
CA TRP A 270 -2.73 1.57 -12.98
C TRP A 270 -4.10 1.66 -13.65
N HIS A 271 -4.75 0.52 -13.80
CA HIS A 271 -6.05 0.41 -14.43
C HIS A 271 -7.09 0.10 -13.34
N PHE A 272 -8.05 0.99 -13.14
CA PHE A 272 -9.11 0.88 -12.14
C PHE A 272 -10.40 0.48 -12.83
N GLY A 273 -10.75 -0.81 -12.77
CA GLY A 273 -12.07 -1.29 -13.18
C GLY A 273 -12.99 -1.44 -11.98
N ILE A 274 -14.08 -0.69 -11.92
CA ILE A 274 -15.19 -1.01 -11.02
C ILE A 274 -15.95 -2.18 -11.67
N ARG A 275 -15.65 -3.40 -11.25
CA ARG A 275 -16.46 -4.58 -11.61
C ARG A 275 -17.64 -4.65 -10.64
N PHE A 276 -18.84 -4.39 -11.15
CA PHE A 276 -20.07 -4.80 -10.48
C PHE A 276 -20.23 -6.30 -10.75
N GLU A 277 -19.95 -7.13 -9.75
CA GLU A 277 -20.46 -8.50 -9.68
C GLU A 277 -21.82 -8.49 -8.98
#